data_AF-A0A7H8NWP0-F1
#
_entry.id   AF-A0A7H8NWP0-F1
#
_cell.length_a   1.000
_cell.length_b   1.000
_cell.length_c   1.000
_cell.angle_alpha   90.00
_cell.angle_beta   90.00
_cell.angle_gamma   90.00
#
_symmetry.space_group_name_H-M   'P 1'
#
loop_
_entity.id
_entity.type
_entity.pdbx_description
1 polymer ?
#
loop_
_entity_poly.entity_id
_entity_poly.type
_entity_poly.pdbx_seq_one_letter_code
_entity_poly.pdbx_strand_id
1 'polypeptide(L)'
;MKRNVISGTRMYVAVAGLALLAGCTEPSLSEPNVQASTGKGAQAPDAADAMPAGPIEVPPVIVHSAADTQPFPFEAPAKVDTPPSTCRIDGLVLPANAKVYAAGAYGGKEADFQIDQSGHQATTIQVAVHEPNAPVVLLLGAYEPTVWSIGWTRGTQIAAVLVTGYHRQRVTGLPAGMPLLISSREDRGPCSFAYVGGEGWSKLNPLAREVFGRAVDVAYAARDGRAVIGTLPPGAQLVTDITAKPVADFQLKDAPLAGQAGIDAAVRSGVLRPATVADLRAWEAGGRRNGGAADIPRIEGVNAEREQGMPFHSYTVLKAFAIPAGLYGAHAATFFVAPGVPAPTGEPGHSQVRFLENGQCVGATCGMR
;
A
#
# COMPACT_ATOMS: atom_id res chain seq x y z
N MET A 1 -73.51 -19.87 38.20
CA MET A 1 -73.42 -18.44 38.58
C MET A 1 -72.15 -17.84 37.97
N LYS A 2 -72.35 -16.83 37.12
CA LYS A 2 -71.47 -15.73 36.68
C LYS A 2 -69.94 -15.90 36.57
N ARG A 3 -69.50 -15.69 35.31
CA ARG A 3 -68.22 -15.15 34.81
C ARG A 3 -67.53 -14.15 35.75
N ASN A 4 -66.20 -14.09 35.69
CA ASN A 4 -65.52 -12.79 35.53
C ASN A 4 -64.18 -12.93 34.79
N VAL A 5 -64.21 -12.39 33.57
CA VAL A 5 -63.07 -11.92 32.79
C VAL A 5 -62.74 -10.53 33.32
N ILE A 6 -61.48 -10.24 33.62
CA ILE A 6 -61.02 -8.86 33.83
C ILE A 6 -59.95 -8.55 32.78
N SER A 7 -60.38 -7.68 31.87
CA SER A 7 -59.60 -6.94 30.90
C SER A 7 -58.78 -5.86 31.63
N GLY A 8 -57.48 -5.80 31.37
CA GLY A 8 -56.59 -4.72 31.80
C GLY A 8 -56.07 -3.95 30.59
N THR A 9 -56.68 -2.80 30.34
CA THR A 9 -56.32 -1.83 29.29
C THR A 9 -55.26 -0.85 29.80
N ARG A 10 -54.49 -0.26 28.85
CA ARG A 10 -53.57 0.91 28.93
C ARG A 10 -52.09 0.50 29.03
N MET A 11 -51.15 1.12 28.31
CA MET A 11 -51.10 2.50 27.84
C MET A 11 -50.06 2.59 26.70
N TYR A 12 -50.43 3.13 25.54
CA TYR A 12 -49.46 3.57 24.53
C TYR A 12 -48.80 4.85 25.07
N VAL A 13 -47.49 4.80 25.30
CA VAL A 13 -46.67 6.00 25.51
C VAL A 13 -46.08 6.38 24.17
N ALA A 14 -46.60 7.47 23.59
CA ALA A 14 -45.95 8.20 22.53
C ALA A 14 -44.71 8.90 23.11
N VAL A 15 -43.51 8.52 22.68
CA VAL A 15 -42.29 9.30 22.93
C VAL A 15 -42.05 10.16 21.70
N ALA A 16 -42.49 11.42 21.81
CA ALA A 16 -42.14 12.48 20.88
C ALA A 16 -40.97 13.29 21.47
N GLY A 17 -39.93 13.49 20.65
CA GLY A 17 -39.05 14.66 20.70
C GLY A 17 -37.93 14.66 21.73
N LEU A 18 -36.68 14.57 21.24
CA LEU A 18 -35.72 15.67 21.39
C LEU A 18 -34.62 15.52 20.33
N ALA A 19 -34.66 16.35 19.30
CA ALA A 19 -33.55 16.56 18.39
C ALA A 19 -32.55 17.50 19.07
N LEU A 20 -31.39 16.98 19.46
CA LEU A 20 -30.24 17.78 19.89
C LEU A 20 -29.35 18.02 18.68
N LEU A 21 -29.46 19.23 18.13
CA LEU A 21 -28.47 19.84 17.26
C LEU A 21 -27.24 20.18 18.10
N ALA A 22 -26.20 19.36 18.02
CA ALA A 22 -24.87 19.72 18.49
C ALA A 22 -24.02 20.09 17.27
N GLY A 23 -23.97 21.40 16.98
CA GLY A 23 -22.93 21.98 16.15
C GLY A 23 -21.63 22.01 16.96
N CYS A 24 -20.62 21.30 16.47
CA CYS A 24 -19.24 21.51 16.88
C CYS A 24 -18.44 21.84 15.63
N THR A 25 -18.14 23.14 15.52
CA THR A 25 -17.13 23.73 14.66
C THR A 25 -15.76 23.18 15.02
N GLU A 26 -15.10 22.49 14.09
CA GLU A 26 -13.69 22.14 14.24
C GLU A 26 -12.78 23.30 13.79
N PRO A 27 -11.69 23.57 14.54
CA PRO A 27 -10.83 24.72 14.32
C PRO A 27 -9.82 24.51 13.18
N SER A 28 -9.62 25.60 12.45
CA SER A 28 -8.54 25.84 11.50
C SER A 28 -7.17 25.51 12.11
N LEU A 29 -6.47 24.53 11.52
CA LEU A 29 -5.04 24.33 11.77
C LEU A 29 -4.26 25.42 11.03
N SER A 30 -3.80 26.39 11.81
CA SER A 30 -2.89 27.45 11.41
C SER A 30 -1.52 26.89 11.01
N GLU A 31 -1.00 27.42 9.92
CA GLU A 31 0.39 27.32 9.48
C GLU A 31 1.38 27.77 10.58
N PRO A 32 2.58 27.17 10.68
CA PRO A 32 3.71 27.87 11.26
C PRO A 32 4.46 28.59 10.12
N ASN A 33 4.38 29.92 10.16
CA ASN A 33 5.17 30.79 9.32
C ASN A 33 6.27 31.46 10.17
N VAL A 34 7.41 31.66 9.51
CA VAL A 34 8.49 32.63 9.82
C VAL A 34 9.50 32.24 10.92
N GLN A 35 10.77 32.03 10.54
CA GLN A 35 11.76 33.12 10.56
C GLN A 35 13.08 32.77 9.86
N ALA A 36 13.40 33.58 8.85
CA ALA A 36 14.73 33.76 8.31
C ALA A 36 15.60 34.50 9.33
N SER A 37 16.80 33.99 9.57
CA SER A 37 17.85 34.69 10.31
C SER A 37 18.96 35.09 9.34
N THR A 38 19.14 36.39 9.22
CA THR A 38 20.32 37.06 8.66
C THR A 38 21.46 37.04 9.68
N GLY A 39 22.67 36.66 9.26
CA GLY A 39 23.87 36.75 10.11
C GLY A 39 25.17 36.66 9.31
N LYS A 40 25.85 37.80 9.18
CA LYS A 40 27.18 38.00 8.58
C LYS A 40 28.29 37.23 9.29
N GLY A 41 29.23 36.70 8.50
CA GLY A 41 30.68 36.83 8.67
C GLY A 41 31.36 36.06 9.81
N ALA A 42 32.27 35.13 9.46
CA ALA A 42 33.71 35.25 9.68
C ALA A 42 34.45 33.91 9.50
N GLN A 43 35.57 34.00 8.78
CA GLN A 43 36.84 33.30 8.96
C GLN A 43 36.96 31.77 8.83
N ALA A 44 37.81 31.40 7.87
CA ALA A 44 38.54 30.14 7.81
C ALA A 44 39.46 29.95 9.03
N PRO A 45 39.87 28.70 9.29
CA PRO A 45 41.28 28.45 9.52
C PRO A 45 41.85 27.31 8.69
N ASP A 46 43.17 27.36 8.66
CA ASP A 46 44.13 26.65 7.85
C ASP A 46 44.18 25.13 7.99
N ALA A 47 44.86 24.55 6.99
CA ALA A 47 45.37 23.20 6.91
C ALA A 47 46.35 22.85 8.04
N ALA A 48 46.28 21.60 8.52
CA ALA A 48 47.42 20.68 8.72
C ALA A 48 46.90 19.39 9.38
N ASP A 49 46.96 18.27 8.67
CA ASP A 49 47.90 17.17 9.02
C ASP A 49 47.60 15.94 8.16
N ALA A 50 48.59 15.62 7.32
CA ALA A 50 48.65 14.43 6.51
C ALA A 50 49.32 13.31 7.32
N MET A 51 48.68 12.14 7.37
CA MET A 51 49.35 10.88 7.72
C MET A 51 49.58 10.06 6.43
N PRO A 52 50.72 9.37 6.29
CA PRO A 52 51.03 8.62 5.07
C PRO A 52 50.30 7.27 5.06
N ALA A 53 49.54 7.00 4.00
CA ALA A 53 49.03 5.68 3.69
C ALA A 53 50.14 4.87 3.00
N GLY A 54 50.50 3.72 3.58
CA GLY A 54 51.38 2.74 2.94
C GLY A 54 50.72 2.09 1.71
N PRO A 55 51.50 1.50 0.79
CA PRO A 55 50.95 0.91 -0.44
C PRO A 55 50.15 -0.36 -0.11
N ILE A 56 48.88 -0.38 -0.53
CA ILE A 56 48.03 -1.58 -0.52
C ILE A 56 48.42 -2.42 -1.74
N GLU A 57 49.03 -3.58 -1.52
CA GLU A 57 49.18 -4.62 -2.54
C GLU A 57 47.81 -5.24 -2.84
N VAL A 58 47.37 -5.13 -4.09
CA VAL A 58 46.14 -5.75 -4.59
C VAL A 58 46.47 -7.20 -5.01
N PRO A 59 45.71 -8.21 -4.55
CA PRO A 59 45.92 -9.60 -4.99
C PRO A 59 45.61 -9.75 -6.50
N PRO A 60 46.29 -10.67 -7.21
CA PRO A 60 46.11 -10.84 -8.64
C PRO A 60 44.69 -11.30 -8.97
N VAL A 61 44.04 -10.56 -9.86
CA VAL A 61 42.76 -10.92 -10.48
C VAL A 61 42.98 -12.22 -11.27
N ILE A 62 42.21 -13.26 -10.93
CA ILE A 62 42.17 -14.51 -11.71
C ILE A 62 41.47 -14.20 -13.04
N VAL A 63 42.26 -13.97 -14.08
CA VAL A 63 41.77 -13.85 -15.46
C VAL A 63 41.51 -15.26 -15.97
N HIS A 64 40.25 -15.64 -16.12
CA HIS A 64 39.89 -16.87 -16.83
C HIS A 64 40.22 -16.66 -18.32
N SER A 65 40.95 -17.61 -18.93
CA SER A 65 41.33 -17.51 -20.34
C SER A 65 40.09 -17.59 -21.24
N ALA A 66 40.07 -16.76 -22.29
CA ALA A 66 38.98 -16.71 -23.28
C ALA A 66 38.90 -17.95 -24.21
N ALA A 67 39.55 -19.06 -23.84
CA ALA A 67 39.68 -20.23 -24.69
C ALA A 67 38.56 -21.28 -24.47
N ASP A 68 37.74 -21.15 -23.42
CA ASP A 68 36.72 -22.15 -23.04
C ASP A 68 35.26 -21.62 -23.05
N THR A 69 34.96 -20.56 -23.79
CA THR A 69 33.58 -20.05 -23.87
C THR A 69 32.97 -20.23 -25.26
N GLN A 70 31.82 -20.91 -25.31
CA GLN A 70 30.97 -20.92 -26.50
C GLN A 70 29.97 -19.75 -26.45
N PRO A 71 29.59 -19.17 -27.61
CA PRO A 71 28.59 -18.11 -27.66
C PRO A 71 27.25 -18.63 -27.13
N PHE A 72 26.71 -17.96 -26.12
CA PHE A 72 25.33 -18.15 -25.69
C PHE A 72 24.43 -17.54 -26.77
N PRO A 73 23.53 -18.31 -27.41
CA PRO A 73 22.64 -17.79 -28.45
C PRO A 73 21.51 -17.00 -27.78
N PHE A 74 21.86 -15.81 -27.31
CA PHE A 74 20.95 -14.84 -26.74
C PHE A 74 21.18 -13.51 -27.44
N GLU A 75 20.22 -13.09 -28.24
CA GLU A 75 20.13 -11.70 -28.67
C GLU A 75 19.65 -10.88 -27.49
N ALA A 76 20.59 -10.20 -26.82
CA ALA A 76 20.24 -9.21 -25.83
C ALA A 76 19.35 -8.15 -26.49
N PRO A 77 18.21 -7.78 -25.88
CA PRO A 77 17.36 -6.73 -26.44
C PRO A 77 18.19 -5.45 -26.63
N ALA A 78 18.09 -4.84 -27.82
CA ALA A 78 18.90 -3.69 -28.22
C ALA A 78 18.69 -2.44 -27.33
N LYS A 79 17.68 -2.46 -26.45
CA LYS A 79 17.43 -1.45 -25.43
C LYS A 79 17.14 -2.14 -24.11
N VAL A 80 17.84 -1.71 -23.08
CA VAL A 80 17.38 -1.83 -21.70
C VAL A 80 16.19 -0.88 -21.59
N ASP A 81 15.03 -1.35 -21.11
CA ASP A 81 13.89 -0.50 -20.80
C ASP A 81 14.27 0.42 -19.63
N THR A 82 14.89 1.56 -19.94
CA THR A 82 15.10 2.62 -18.97
C THR A 82 13.74 3.18 -18.58
N PRO A 83 13.37 3.22 -17.28
CA PRO A 83 12.14 3.86 -16.86
C PRO A 83 12.14 5.31 -17.37
N PRO A 84 11.01 5.80 -17.90
CA PRO A 84 10.92 7.18 -18.36
C PRO A 84 11.28 8.13 -17.21
N SER A 85 12.22 9.04 -17.46
CA SER A 85 12.72 10.00 -16.46
C SER A 85 11.89 11.28 -16.39
N THR A 86 10.92 11.43 -17.29
CA THR A 86 10.03 12.60 -17.37
C THR A 86 8.58 12.13 -17.37
N CYS A 87 7.67 12.95 -16.81
CA CYS A 87 6.25 12.62 -16.78
C CYS A 87 5.61 12.80 -18.16
N ARG A 88 5.95 11.91 -19.09
CA ARG A 88 5.49 11.97 -20.48
C ARG A 88 5.62 10.60 -21.15
N ILE A 89 4.76 10.36 -22.13
CA ILE A 89 4.91 9.26 -23.09
C ILE A 89 5.61 9.82 -24.33
N ASP A 90 6.85 9.39 -24.56
CA ASP A 90 7.65 9.89 -25.68
C ASP A 90 7.03 9.54 -27.03
N GLY A 91 6.97 10.54 -27.93
CA GLY A 91 6.40 10.38 -29.26
C GLY A 91 4.87 10.29 -29.31
N LEU A 92 4.17 10.49 -28.19
CA LEU A 92 2.71 10.47 -28.18
C LEU A 92 2.13 11.67 -28.94
N VAL A 93 1.40 11.40 -30.01
CA VAL A 93 0.62 12.38 -30.76
C VAL A 93 -0.83 11.93 -30.76
N LEU A 94 -1.70 12.70 -30.11
CA LEU A 94 -3.11 12.36 -29.99
C LEU A 94 -3.93 12.94 -31.14
N PRO A 95 -4.75 12.13 -31.83
CA PRO A 95 -5.75 12.63 -32.77
C PRO A 95 -6.70 13.63 -32.10
N ALA A 96 -7.16 14.63 -32.85
CA ALA A 96 -8.08 15.64 -32.33
C ALA A 96 -9.40 15.01 -31.80
N ASN A 97 -9.86 13.92 -32.41
CA ASN A 97 -11.05 13.19 -31.99
C ASN A 97 -10.79 12.16 -30.87
N ALA A 98 -9.55 11.98 -30.40
CA ALA A 98 -9.26 11.02 -29.34
C ALA A 98 -10.04 11.37 -28.05
N LYS A 99 -10.31 10.36 -27.22
CA LYS A 99 -10.97 10.51 -25.93
C LYS A 99 -10.01 10.19 -24.80
N VAL A 100 -10.01 11.00 -23.75
CA VAL A 100 -9.20 10.78 -22.54
C VAL A 100 -10.13 10.33 -21.43
N TYR A 101 -10.01 9.07 -21.04
CA TYR A 101 -10.82 8.49 -19.97
C TYR A 101 -9.97 8.16 -18.75
N ALA A 102 -10.48 8.48 -17.57
CA ALA A 102 -9.89 8.02 -16.31
C ALA A 102 -10.69 6.86 -15.72
N ALA A 103 -10.03 5.90 -15.09
CA ALA A 103 -10.70 4.80 -14.40
C ALA A 103 -9.93 4.31 -13.19
N GLY A 104 -10.64 3.87 -12.15
CA GLY A 104 -10.02 3.29 -10.96
C GLY A 104 -10.83 3.47 -9.68
N ALA A 105 -10.18 3.28 -8.55
CA ALA A 105 -10.77 3.36 -7.22
C ALA A 105 -9.67 3.64 -6.18
N TYR A 106 -9.99 3.63 -4.89
CA TYR A 106 -8.94 3.53 -3.85
C TYR A 106 -8.17 2.21 -3.98
N GLY A 107 -8.87 1.09 -4.16
CA GLY A 107 -8.31 -0.21 -4.44
C GLY A 107 -9.29 -1.08 -5.23
N GLY A 108 -8.80 -2.19 -5.77
CA GLY A 108 -9.60 -3.16 -6.51
C GLY A 108 -10.16 -4.29 -5.65
N LYS A 109 -10.38 -5.45 -6.28
CA LYS A 109 -10.67 -6.69 -5.56
C LYS A 109 -9.38 -7.20 -4.89
N GLU A 110 -9.43 -7.44 -3.60
CA GLU A 110 -8.31 -8.01 -2.83
C GLU A 110 -7.73 -9.28 -3.48
N ALA A 111 -6.41 -9.34 -3.52
CA ALA A 111 -5.64 -10.52 -3.88
C ALA A 111 -5.06 -11.16 -2.61
N ASP A 112 -4.79 -12.47 -2.68
CA ASP A 112 -4.15 -13.26 -1.62
C ASP A 112 -2.62 -13.25 -1.71
N PHE A 113 -2.06 -12.59 -2.74
CA PHE A 113 -0.64 -12.41 -2.96
C PHE A 113 -0.22 -10.95 -2.85
N GLN A 114 1.09 -10.69 -2.87
CA GLN A 114 1.66 -9.35 -2.87
C GLN A 114 2.45 -9.05 -4.14
N ILE A 115 2.47 -7.79 -4.56
CA ILE A 115 3.28 -7.31 -5.69
C ILE A 115 4.37 -6.31 -5.25
N ASP A 116 4.26 -5.77 -4.04
CA ASP A 116 5.27 -4.96 -3.36
C ASP A 116 5.41 -5.32 -1.88
N GLN A 117 6.16 -4.50 -1.14
CA GLN A 117 6.40 -4.63 0.30
C GLN A 117 5.90 -3.39 1.07
N SER A 118 4.91 -2.67 0.52
CA SER A 118 4.44 -1.40 1.09
C SER A 118 3.62 -1.54 2.37
N GLY A 119 3.39 -2.78 2.82
CA GLY A 119 2.48 -3.12 3.91
C GLY A 119 1.03 -3.21 3.48
N HIS A 120 0.66 -2.63 2.33
CA HIS A 120 -0.67 -2.64 1.75
C HIS A 120 -1.00 -3.92 1.00
N GLN A 121 -2.25 -4.38 1.08
CA GLN A 121 -2.66 -5.60 0.41
C GLN A 121 -2.83 -5.36 -1.10
N ALA A 122 -2.17 -6.18 -1.92
CA ALA A 122 -2.37 -6.10 -3.35
C ALA A 122 -3.83 -6.36 -3.75
N THR A 123 -4.26 -5.67 -4.79
CA THR A 123 -5.61 -5.78 -5.36
C THR A 123 -5.54 -5.97 -6.88
N THR A 124 -6.69 -6.29 -7.47
CA THR A 124 -6.84 -6.47 -8.92
C THR A 124 -7.99 -5.63 -9.44
N ILE A 125 -7.80 -5.00 -10.60
CA ILE A 125 -8.86 -4.30 -11.32
C ILE A 125 -8.91 -4.78 -12.77
N GLN A 126 -10.10 -5.24 -13.18
CA GLN A 126 -10.40 -5.56 -14.57
C GLN A 126 -11.02 -4.33 -15.23
N VAL A 127 -10.46 -3.90 -16.36
CA VAL A 127 -10.92 -2.74 -17.12
C VAL A 127 -11.49 -3.23 -18.44
N ALA A 128 -12.76 -2.93 -18.69
CA ALA A 128 -13.44 -3.18 -19.96
C ALA A 128 -13.65 -1.86 -20.71
N VAL A 129 -13.09 -1.74 -21.91
CA VAL A 129 -13.16 -0.51 -22.73
C VAL A 129 -14.04 -0.73 -23.95
N HIS A 130 -15.05 0.13 -24.12
CA HIS A 130 -15.86 0.19 -25.33
C HIS A 130 -15.94 1.63 -25.85
N GLU A 131 -15.20 1.90 -26.91
CA GLU A 131 -15.28 3.15 -27.68
C GLU A 131 -14.92 2.86 -29.15
N PRO A 132 -15.90 2.48 -29.99
CA PRO A 132 -15.64 2.10 -31.38
C PRO A 132 -15.45 3.31 -32.31
N ASN A 133 -15.81 4.52 -31.87
CA ASN A 133 -15.90 5.69 -32.75
C ASN A 133 -14.71 6.66 -32.61
N ALA A 134 -13.81 6.42 -31.64
CA ALA A 134 -12.67 7.27 -31.40
C ALA A 134 -11.50 6.48 -30.77
N PRO A 135 -10.24 6.87 -31.05
CA PRO A 135 -9.10 6.40 -30.28
C PRO A 135 -9.22 6.83 -28.82
N VAL A 136 -8.85 5.94 -27.89
CA VAL A 136 -8.96 6.17 -26.44
C VAL A 136 -7.59 6.20 -25.80
N VAL A 137 -7.39 7.16 -24.91
CA VAL A 137 -6.25 7.24 -24.00
C VAL A 137 -6.76 7.02 -22.58
N LEU A 138 -6.05 6.18 -21.82
CA LEU A 138 -6.48 5.77 -20.49
C LEU A 138 -5.58 6.38 -19.40
N LEU A 139 -6.20 6.94 -18.37
CA LEU A 139 -5.58 7.26 -17.09
C LEU A 139 -6.14 6.33 -16.02
N LEU A 140 -5.39 5.31 -15.64
CA LEU A 140 -5.78 4.35 -14.62
C LEU A 140 -5.14 4.71 -13.29
N GLY A 141 -5.93 4.76 -12.21
CA GLY A 141 -5.43 5.23 -10.91
C GLY A 141 -5.97 4.47 -9.72
N ALA A 142 -5.08 3.90 -8.89
CA ALA A 142 -5.43 3.25 -7.62
C ALA A 142 -4.45 3.64 -6.50
N TYR A 143 -4.97 3.77 -5.27
CA TYR A 143 -4.11 3.98 -4.10
C TYR A 143 -3.31 2.71 -3.80
N GLU A 144 -4.04 1.61 -3.60
CA GLU A 144 -3.52 0.27 -3.25
C GLU A 144 -2.61 -0.33 -4.33
N PRO A 145 -1.69 -1.26 -3.97
CA PRO A 145 -0.91 -1.99 -4.95
C PRO A 145 -1.88 -2.73 -5.88
N THR A 146 -1.82 -2.50 -7.19
CA THR A 146 -2.87 -2.99 -8.10
C THR A 146 -2.31 -3.61 -9.38
N VAL A 147 -2.82 -4.79 -9.71
CA VAL A 147 -2.66 -5.41 -11.03
C VAL A 147 -3.88 -5.11 -11.90
N TRP A 148 -3.66 -4.40 -13.01
CA TRP A 148 -4.69 -4.00 -13.97
C TRP A 148 -4.76 -4.99 -15.13
N SER A 149 -5.92 -5.60 -15.35
CA SER A 149 -6.19 -6.46 -16.52
C SER A 149 -7.06 -5.71 -17.50
N ILE A 150 -6.54 -5.40 -18.69
CA ILE A 150 -7.24 -4.54 -19.66
C ILE A 150 -7.79 -5.39 -20.80
N GLY A 151 -9.08 -5.24 -21.07
CA GLY A 151 -9.77 -5.78 -22.23
C GLY A 151 -10.63 -4.74 -22.91
N TRP A 152 -10.89 -4.91 -24.20
CA TRP A 152 -11.67 -3.98 -25.02
C TRP A 152 -12.55 -4.69 -26.03
N THR A 153 -13.58 -4.03 -26.54
CA THR A 153 -14.39 -4.58 -27.63
C THR A 153 -13.68 -4.49 -28.99
N ARG A 154 -13.96 -5.43 -29.90
CA ARG A 154 -13.49 -5.32 -31.29
C ARG A 154 -13.95 -3.99 -31.90
N GLY A 155 -13.01 -3.23 -32.48
CA GLY A 155 -13.25 -1.89 -33.02
C GLY A 155 -12.81 -0.75 -32.09
N THR A 156 -12.60 -1.01 -30.80
CA THR A 156 -11.99 -0.03 -29.89
C THR A 156 -10.48 0.02 -30.10
N GLN A 157 -9.95 1.24 -30.21
CA GLN A 157 -8.52 1.50 -30.37
C GLN A 157 -8.00 2.22 -29.14
N ILE A 158 -7.17 1.54 -28.33
CA ILE A 158 -6.44 2.18 -27.24
C ILE A 158 -5.15 2.77 -27.85
N ALA A 159 -4.90 4.05 -27.63
CA ALA A 159 -3.75 4.77 -28.20
C ALA A 159 -2.60 4.93 -27.21
N ALA A 160 -2.90 5.05 -25.92
CA ALA A 160 -1.91 5.12 -24.84
C ALA A 160 -2.55 4.85 -23.47
N VAL A 161 -1.72 4.44 -22.50
CA VAL A 161 -2.15 4.19 -21.12
C VAL A 161 -1.16 4.82 -20.14
N LEU A 162 -1.67 5.61 -19.22
CA LEU A 162 -1.00 6.03 -18.00
C LEU A 162 -1.59 5.24 -16.84
N VAL A 163 -0.76 4.63 -16.02
CA VAL A 163 -1.16 4.03 -14.74
C VAL A 163 -0.44 4.73 -13.61
N THR A 164 -1.20 5.18 -12.62
CA THR A 164 -0.69 5.94 -11.48
C THR A 164 -1.22 5.39 -10.16
N GLY A 165 -0.49 5.65 -9.08
CA GLY A 165 -0.88 5.19 -7.75
C GLY A 165 0.14 5.50 -6.67
N TYR A 166 -0.24 5.25 -5.42
CA TYR A 166 0.68 5.42 -4.29
C TYR A 166 1.55 4.18 -4.11
N HIS A 167 0.96 3.01 -4.24
CA HIS A 167 1.67 1.74 -4.18
C HIS A 167 1.94 1.18 -5.57
N ARG A 168 2.66 0.06 -5.64
CA ARG A 168 3.11 -0.50 -6.91
C ARG A 168 1.95 -0.82 -7.86
N GLN A 169 2.13 -0.47 -9.12
CA GLN A 169 1.14 -0.71 -10.16
C GLN A 169 1.71 -1.68 -11.21
N ARG A 170 0.90 -2.61 -11.70
CA ARG A 170 1.27 -3.56 -12.77
C ARG A 170 0.14 -3.70 -13.77
N VAL A 171 0.47 -3.93 -15.04
CA VAL A 171 -0.51 -3.99 -16.13
C VAL A 171 -0.33 -5.28 -16.92
N THR A 172 -1.45 -5.90 -17.31
CA THR A 172 -1.53 -7.04 -18.22
C THR A 172 -2.66 -6.83 -19.23
N GLY A 173 -2.56 -7.49 -20.39
CA GLY A 173 -3.59 -7.45 -21.41
C GLY A 173 -3.42 -6.39 -22.49
N LEU A 174 -2.38 -5.55 -22.43
CA LEU A 174 -2.05 -4.59 -23.50
C LEU A 174 -1.10 -5.22 -24.53
N PRO A 175 -1.24 -4.87 -25.82
CA PRO A 175 -0.31 -5.33 -26.85
C PRO A 175 1.12 -4.84 -26.66
N ALA A 176 2.09 -5.65 -27.11
CA ALA A 176 3.49 -5.22 -27.16
C ALA A 176 3.65 -3.95 -28.01
N GLY A 177 4.41 -2.98 -27.50
CA GLY A 177 4.62 -1.69 -28.16
C GLY A 177 3.50 -0.66 -27.96
N MET A 178 2.41 -1.00 -27.26
CA MET A 178 1.42 -0.01 -26.81
C MET A 178 2.11 1.05 -25.93
N PRO A 179 1.97 2.35 -26.21
CA PRO A 179 2.52 3.39 -25.35
C PRO A 179 1.94 3.31 -23.93
N LEU A 180 2.78 2.90 -22.98
CA LEU A 180 2.42 2.67 -21.58
C LEU A 180 3.40 3.40 -20.66
N LEU A 181 2.86 4.19 -19.75
CA LEU A 181 3.60 4.82 -18.65
C LEU A 181 3.02 4.33 -17.33
N ILE A 182 3.86 3.71 -16.49
CA ILE A 182 3.49 3.36 -15.12
C ILE A 182 4.29 4.26 -14.18
N SER A 183 3.60 4.97 -13.29
CA SER A 183 4.22 5.88 -12.34
C SER A 183 3.56 5.79 -10.97
N SER A 184 4.24 5.18 -10.00
CA SER A 184 3.77 5.14 -8.60
C SER A 184 4.78 5.72 -7.62
N ARG A 185 4.32 6.10 -6.43
CA ARG A 185 5.21 6.66 -5.39
C ARG A 185 6.25 5.64 -4.95
N GLU A 186 5.81 4.40 -4.72
CA GLU A 186 6.69 3.30 -4.31
C GLU A 186 7.80 3.01 -5.32
N ASP A 187 7.48 3.04 -6.62
CA ASP A 187 8.45 2.82 -7.69
C ASP A 187 9.18 4.13 -8.11
N ARG A 188 8.98 5.24 -7.37
CA ARG A 188 9.54 6.58 -7.65
C ARG A 188 9.32 7.03 -9.09
N GLY A 189 8.12 6.79 -9.60
CA GLY A 189 7.74 7.10 -10.97
C GLY A 189 7.84 8.61 -11.27
N PRO A 190 7.98 8.96 -12.56
CA PRO A 190 8.29 10.32 -12.98
C PRO A 190 7.11 11.30 -12.85
N CYS A 191 5.88 10.80 -12.70
CA CYS A 191 4.66 11.58 -12.60
C CYS A 191 4.15 11.72 -11.17
N SER A 192 3.34 12.75 -10.94
CA SER A 192 2.51 12.85 -9.74
C SER A 192 1.54 11.66 -9.59
N PHE A 193 1.20 11.35 -8.34
CA PHE A 193 0.40 10.18 -7.99
C PHE A 193 -1.06 10.55 -7.78
N ALA A 194 -1.95 9.82 -8.43
CA ALA A 194 -3.40 10.01 -8.30
C ALA A 194 -4.12 8.67 -8.30
N TYR A 195 -5.33 8.67 -7.77
CA TYR A 195 -6.28 7.58 -7.90
C TYR A 195 -7.67 8.15 -8.17
N VAL A 196 -8.58 7.30 -8.64
CA VAL A 196 -9.94 7.71 -8.97
C VAL A 196 -10.80 7.55 -7.72
N GLY A 197 -11.00 8.63 -6.97
CA GLY A 197 -11.73 8.61 -5.69
C GLY A 197 -11.22 9.69 -4.73
N GLY A 198 -12.04 10.07 -3.74
CA GLY A 198 -11.66 10.94 -2.63
C GLY A 198 -10.87 12.19 -3.04
N GLU A 199 -9.72 12.40 -2.40
CA GLU A 199 -8.78 13.49 -2.71
C GLU A 199 -8.07 13.34 -4.07
N GLY A 200 -8.10 12.15 -4.69
CA GLY A 200 -7.48 11.88 -5.97
C GLY A 200 -8.19 12.53 -7.16
N TRP A 201 -9.49 12.84 -7.03
CA TRP A 201 -10.30 13.47 -8.08
C TRP A 201 -9.70 14.78 -8.61
N SER A 202 -9.18 15.63 -7.72
CA SER A 202 -8.62 16.94 -8.07
C SER A 202 -7.30 16.83 -8.86
N LYS A 203 -6.63 15.67 -8.79
CA LYS A 203 -5.32 15.43 -9.42
C LYS A 203 -5.40 14.87 -10.83
N LEU A 204 -6.54 14.31 -11.24
CA LEU A 204 -6.69 13.63 -12.54
C LEU A 204 -6.46 14.58 -13.73
N ASN A 205 -7.07 15.77 -13.70
CA ASN A 205 -6.97 16.73 -14.79
C ASN A 205 -5.59 17.37 -14.93
N PRO A 206 -4.91 17.81 -13.84
CA PRO A 206 -3.51 18.21 -13.90
C PRO A 206 -2.62 17.14 -14.53
N LEU A 207 -2.73 15.89 -14.05
CA LEU A 207 -1.90 14.79 -14.53
C LEU A 207 -2.19 14.44 -16.00
N ALA A 208 -3.47 14.40 -16.40
CA ALA A 208 -3.83 14.15 -17.80
C ALA A 208 -3.30 15.26 -18.72
N ARG A 209 -3.31 16.53 -18.29
CA ARG A 209 -2.73 17.63 -19.08
C ARG A 209 -1.22 17.52 -19.20
N GLU A 210 -0.55 17.10 -18.14
CA GLU A 210 0.90 16.89 -18.15
C GLU A 210 1.31 15.79 -19.14
N VAL A 211 0.64 14.63 -19.10
CA VAL A 211 1.04 13.46 -19.90
C VAL A 211 0.45 13.47 -21.32
N PHE A 212 -0.81 13.89 -21.45
CA PHE A 212 -1.58 13.79 -22.70
C PHE A 212 -1.85 15.14 -23.37
N GLY A 213 -1.49 16.25 -22.73
CA GLY A 213 -1.83 17.60 -23.21
C GLY A 213 -3.33 17.92 -23.13
N ARG A 214 -4.14 17.06 -22.50
CA ARG A 214 -5.60 17.14 -22.49
C ARG A 214 -6.18 16.79 -21.13
N ALA A 215 -7.29 17.42 -20.75
CA ALA A 215 -8.03 17.03 -19.55
C ALA A 215 -8.75 15.69 -19.76
N VAL A 216 -9.18 15.06 -18.66
CA VAL A 216 -10.05 13.88 -18.70
C VAL A 216 -11.43 14.30 -19.20
N ASP A 217 -11.96 13.59 -20.19
CA ASP A 217 -13.32 13.79 -20.70
C ASP A 217 -14.36 13.18 -19.74
N VAL A 218 -14.12 11.95 -19.27
CA VAL A 218 -14.99 11.21 -18.34
C VAL A 218 -14.13 10.34 -17.42
N ALA A 219 -14.52 10.27 -16.14
CA ALA A 219 -13.90 9.37 -15.17
C ALA A 219 -14.88 8.30 -14.68
N TYR A 220 -14.40 7.06 -14.59
CA TYR A 220 -15.19 5.87 -14.27
C TYR A 220 -14.70 5.25 -12.97
N ALA A 221 -15.54 5.25 -11.93
CA ALA A 221 -15.22 4.58 -10.68
C ALA A 221 -15.29 3.05 -10.86
N ALA A 222 -14.24 2.35 -10.46
CA ALA A 222 -14.24 0.90 -10.36
C ALA A 222 -15.05 0.46 -9.14
N ARG A 223 -15.78 -0.65 -9.28
CA ARG A 223 -16.54 -1.29 -8.20
C ARG A 223 -16.24 -2.78 -8.23
N ASP A 224 -15.99 -3.36 -7.06
CA ASP A 224 -15.68 -4.79 -6.90
C ASP A 224 -14.55 -5.29 -7.82
N GLY A 225 -13.50 -4.46 -7.99
CA GLY A 225 -12.37 -4.76 -8.87
C GLY A 225 -12.71 -4.72 -10.37
N ARG A 226 -13.75 -3.98 -10.77
CA ARG A 226 -14.15 -3.84 -12.18
C ARG A 226 -14.42 -2.39 -12.54
N ALA A 227 -13.87 -1.93 -13.66
CA ALA A 227 -14.17 -0.65 -14.28
C ALA A 227 -14.68 -0.87 -15.71
N VAL A 228 -15.82 -0.26 -16.05
CA VAL A 228 -16.39 -0.27 -17.40
C VAL A 228 -16.30 1.14 -17.95
N ILE A 229 -15.55 1.31 -19.03
CA ILE A 229 -15.31 2.57 -19.71
C ILE A 229 -16.17 2.60 -20.98
N GLY A 230 -16.97 3.66 -21.11
CA GLY A 230 -17.99 3.77 -22.15
C GLY A 230 -19.25 2.98 -21.80
N THR A 231 -20.07 2.69 -22.82
CA THR A 231 -21.32 1.91 -22.66
C THR A 231 -21.16 0.55 -23.31
N LEU A 232 -20.92 -0.49 -22.52
CA LEU A 232 -20.73 -1.84 -23.05
C LEU A 232 -22.08 -2.46 -23.50
N PRO A 233 -22.25 -2.86 -24.77
CA PRO A 233 -23.48 -3.51 -25.22
C PRO A 233 -23.70 -4.86 -24.51
N PRO A 234 -24.96 -5.29 -24.28
CA PRO A 234 -25.25 -6.63 -23.78
C PRO A 234 -24.62 -7.70 -24.66
N GLY A 235 -23.88 -8.63 -24.06
CA GLY A 235 -23.20 -9.72 -24.78
C GLY A 235 -21.97 -9.29 -25.60
N ALA A 236 -21.48 -8.06 -25.41
CA ALA A 236 -20.27 -7.60 -26.09
C ALA A 236 -19.08 -8.53 -25.78
N GLN A 237 -18.39 -8.96 -26.84
CA GLN A 237 -17.18 -9.76 -26.70
C GLN A 237 -15.99 -8.83 -26.45
N LEU A 238 -15.35 -9.00 -25.29
CA LEU A 238 -14.08 -8.37 -24.97
C LEU A 238 -12.93 -9.24 -25.48
N VAL A 239 -11.90 -8.58 -25.98
CA VAL A 239 -10.61 -9.16 -26.32
C VAL A 239 -9.53 -8.53 -25.43
N THR A 240 -8.44 -9.24 -25.24
CA THR A 240 -7.23 -8.78 -24.57
C THR A 240 -6.04 -9.29 -25.37
N ASP A 241 -4.85 -8.74 -25.12
CA ASP A 241 -3.65 -9.21 -25.81
C ASP A 241 -3.37 -10.70 -25.54
N ILE A 242 -2.90 -11.42 -26.55
CA ILE A 242 -2.64 -12.87 -26.42
C ILE A 242 -1.50 -13.19 -25.45
N THR A 243 -0.61 -12.22 -25.20
CA THR A 243 0.49 -12.34 -24.24
C THR A 243 0.12 -11.93 -22.82
N ALA A 244 -1.17 -11.66 -22.57
CA ALA A 244 -1.68 -11.33 -21.24
C ALA A 244 -1.29 -12.41 -20.23
N LYS A 245 -0.49 -12.01 -19.24
CA LYS A 245 -0.13 -12.86 -18.12
C LYS A 245 -1.29 -12.96 -17.13
N PRO A 246 -1.51 -14.13 -16.51
CA PRO A 246 -2.32 -14.25 -15.30
C PRO A 246 -1.89 -13.25 -14.23
N VAL A 247 -2.84 -12.70 -13.47
CA VAL A 247 -2.53 -11.72 -12.41
C VAL A 247 -1.60 -12.27 -11.33
N ALA A 248 -1.64 -13.58 -11.08
CA ALA A 248 -0.77 -14.25 -10.11
C ALA A 248 0.71 -14.26 -10.53
N ASP A 249 1.02 -14.10 -11.83
CA ASP A 249 2.41 -14.07 -12.31
C ASP A 249 3.16 -12.81 -11.84
N PHE A 250 2.44 -11.80 -11.36
CA PHE A 250 3.02 -10.58 -10.78
C PHE A 250 3.34 -10.72 -9.28
N GLN A 251 3.02 -11.87 -8.67
CA GLN A 251 3.32 -12.14 -7.27
C GLN A 251 4.83 -12.06 -6.99
N LEU A 252 5.18 -11.40 -5.89
CA LEU A 252 6.49 -11.55 -5.26
C LEU A 252 6.58 -12.93 -4.63
N LYS A 253 7.37 -13.81 -5.25
CA LYS A 253 7.48 -15.23 -4.85
C LYS A 253 7.97 -15.44 -3.41
N ASP A 254 8.83 -14.54 -2.94
CA ASP A 254 9.42 -14.62 -1.60
C ASP A 254 8.59 -13.86 -0.56
N ALA A 255 7.49 -13.22 -0.95
CA ALA A 255 6.60 -12.53 -0.04
C ALA A 255 5.61 -13.51 0.62
N PRO A 256 5.29 -13.34 1.90
CA PRO A 256 4.20 -14.08 2.52
C PRO A 256 2.86 -13.79 1.83
N LEU A 257 1.91 -14.72 1.98
CA LEU A 257 0.51 -14.46 1.61
C LEU A 257 -0.02 -13.24 2.36
N ALA A 258 -0.99 -12.55 1.76
CA ALA A 258 -1.61 -11.36 2.34
C ALA A 258 -2.48 -11.66 3.56
N GLY A 259 -2.61 -10.67 4.46
CA GLY A 259 -3.63 -10.61 5.50
C GLY A 259 -3.69 -11.86 6.39
N GLN A 260 -4.91 -12.29 6.70
CA GLN A 260 -5.15 -13.46 7.55
C GLN A 260 -4.61 -14.76 6.93
N ALA A 261 -4.60 -14.89 5.60
CA ALA A 261 -4.04 -16.08 4.95
C ALA A 261 -2.54 -16.25 5.23
N GLY A 262 -1.79 -15.14 5.27
CA GLY A 262 -0.38 -15.10 5.69
C GLY A 262 -0.19 -15.49 7.16
N ILE A 263 -1.05 -14.97 8.03
CA ILE A 263 -1.06 -15.35 9.46
C ILE A 263 -1.33 -16.84 9.64
N ASP A 264 -2.36 -17.36 8.99
CA ASP A 264 -2.74 -18.77 9.11
C ASP A 264 -1.64 -19.69 8.58
N ALA A 265 -0.98 -19.32 7.47
CA ALA A 265 0.16 -20.05 6.96
C ALA A 265 1.35 -20.06 7.95
N ALA A 266 1.62 -18.93 8.59
CA ALA A 266 2.67 -18.81 9.60
C ALA A 266 2.33 -19.60 10.88
N VAL A 267 1.06 -19.66 11.28
CA VAL A 267 0.61 -20.51 12.40
C VAL A 267 0.75 -21.99 12.04
N ARG A 268 0.27 -22.41 10.85
CA ARG A 268 0.37 -23.81 10.40
C ARG A 268 1.80 -24.32 10.30
N SER A 269 2.75 -23.45 9.93
CA SER A 269 4.18 -23.78 9.83
C SER A 269 4.93 -23.66 11.16
N GLY A 270 4.25 -23.25 12.25
CA GLY A 270 4.86 -23.06 13.57
C GLY A 270 5.85 -21.90 13.64
N VAL A 271 5.76 -20.95 12.72
CA VAL A 271 6.47 -19.65 12.81
C VAL A 271 5.76 -18.76 13.83
N LEU A 272 4.42 -18.82 13.86
CA LEU A 272 3.57 -18.18 14.84
C LEU A 272 2.86 -19.22 15.71
N ARG A 273 2.48 -18.81 16.91
CA ARG A 273 1.40 -19.43 17.70
C ARG A 273 0.47 -18.35 18.25
N PRO A 274 -0.77 -18.67 18.65
CA PRO A 274 -1.56 -17.74 19.45
C PRO A 274 -0.77 -17.27 20.68
N ALA A 275 -0.82 -15.97 20.96
CA ALA A 275 -0.21 -15.42 22.15
C ALA A 275 -1.00 -15.85 23.39
N THR A 276 -0.29 -15.93 24.50
CA THR A 276 -0.85 -16.25 25.82
C THR A 276 -0.68 -15.07 26.75
N VAL A 277 -1.43 -15.08 27.86
CA VAL A 277 -1.25 -14.10 28.93
C VAL A 277 0.19 -14.10 29.48
N ALA A 278 0.89 -15.24 29.40
CA ALA A 278 2.30 -15.31 29.79
C ALA A 278 3.21 -14.48 28.89
N ASP A 279 2.92 -14.38 27.58
CA ASP A 279 3.67 -13.54 26.64
C ASP A 279 3.50 -12.05 26.99
N LEU A 280 2.26 -11.63 27.26
CA LEU A 280 1.97 -10.26 27.69
C LEU A 280 2.72 -9.92 28.99
N ARG A 281 2.64 -10.78 30.00
CA ARG A 281 3.34 -10.59 31.28
C ARG A 281 4.85 -10.56 31.11
N ALA A 282 5.40 -11.40 30.23
CA ALA A 282 6.84 -11.42 29.94
C ALA A 282 7.30 -10.09 29.32
N TRP A 283 6.53 -9.54 28.38
CA TRP A 283 6.79 -8.24 27.77
C TRP A 283 6.74 -7.10 28.80
N GLU A 284 5.69 -7.05 29.63
CA GLU A 284 5.57 -6.04 30.69
C GLU A 284 6.72 -6.12 31.70
N ALA A 285 7.11 -7.33 32.11
CA ALA A 285 8.25 -7.55 32.99
C ALA A 285 9.55 -7.08 32.34
N GLY A 286 9.74 -7.33 31.04
CA GLY A 286 10.87 -6.79 30.26
C GLY A 286 10.91 -5.26 30.29
N GLY A 287 9.76 -4.62 30.11
CA GLY A 287 9.63 -3.17 30.15
C GLY A 287 9.97 -2.59 31.53
N ARG A 288 9.49 -3.22 32.61
CA ARG A 288 9.82 -2.81 34.00
C ARG A 288 11.31 -2.95 34.31
N ARG A 289 11.98 -4.00 33.79
CA ARG A 289 13.43 -4.20 33.96
C ARG A 289 14.26 -3.10 33.28
N ASN A 290 13.79 -2.59 32.13
CA ASN A 290 14.56 -1.68 31.30
C ASN A 290 14.14 -0.19 31.40
N GLY A 291 12.90 0.09 31.80
CA GLY A 291 12.35 1.45 31.87
C GLY A 291 12.51 2.15 33.22
N GLY A 292 13.09 1.48 34.21
CA GLY A 292 13.07 1.95 35.61
C GLY A 292 11.67 1.86 36.23
N ALA A 293 11.59 1.95 37.56
CA ALA A 293 10.28 2.10 38.20
C ALA A 293 9.72 3.48 37.80
N ALA A 294 8.48 3.51 37.30
CA ALA A 294 7.81 4.78 37.08
C ALA A 294 7.72 5.52 38.42
N ASP A 295 8.18 6.78 38.46
CA ASP A 295 8.17 7.64 39.66
C ASP A 295 6.73 8.12 39.93
N ILE A 296 5.88 7.18 40.33
CA ILE A 296 4.48 7.39 40.61
C ILE A 296 4.23 6.88 42.03
N PRO A 297 3.70 7.72 42.94
CA PRO A 297 3.41 7.29 44.31
C PRO A 297 2.37 6.17 44.31
N ARG A 298 2.42 5.30 45.33
CA ARG A 298 1.37 4.29 45.57
C ARG A 298 0.04 5.01 45.83
N ILE A 299 -0.93 4.81 44.95
CA ILE A 299 -2.29 5.36 45.11
C ILE A 299 -3.16 4.31 45.80
N GLU A 300 -3.53 4.56 47.06
CA GLU A 300 -4.47 3.70 47.79
C GLU A 300 -5.85 3.70 47.12
N GLY A 301 -6.51 2.54 47.07
CA GLY A 301 -7.87 2.39 46.53
C GLY A 301 -7.96 2.28 45.00
N VAL A 302 -6.83 2.39 44.27
CA VAL A 302 -6.76 2.13 42.84
C VAL A 302 -5.94 0.87 42.61
N ASN A 303 -6.53 -0.18 42.04
CA ASN A 303 -5.76 -1.28 41.47
C ASN A 303 -5.06 -0.75 40.21
N ALA A 304 -3.84 -0.22 40.36
CA ALA A 304 -3.03 0.29 39.26
C ALA A 304 -2.71 -0.80 38.22
N GLU A 305 -2.71 -2.06 38.66
CA GLU A 305 -2.71 -3.23 37.79
C GLU A 305 -4.14 -3.54 37.33
N ARG A 306 -4.69 -2.69 36.45
CA ARG A 306 -5.80 -3.13 35.62
C ARG A 306 -5.22 -4.26 34.75
N GLU A 307 -5.58 -5.51 35.02
CA GLU A 307 -5.16 -6.65 34.19
C GLU A 307 -5.49 -6.30 32.75
N GLN A 308 -4.45 -6.02 31.96
CA GLN A 308 -4.66 -5.72 30.55
C GLN A 308 -5.14 -7.01 29.91
N GLY A 309 -6.36 -6.96 29.38
CA GLY A 309 -6.85 -8.01 28.50
C GLY A 309 -5.88 -8.17 27.34
N MET A 310 -5.74 -9.41 26.86
CA MET A 310 -4.89 -9.71 25.72
C MET A 310 -5.29 -8.83 24.53
N PRO A 311 -4.40 -8.03 23.93
CA PRO A 311 -4.70 -7.33 22.69
C PRO A 311 -5.35 -8.24 21.64
N PHE A 312 -6.26 -7.68 20.86
CA PHE A 312 -6.92 -8.39 19.76
C PHE A 312 -5.88 -8.90 18.75
N HIS A 313 -6.14 -10.08 18.19
CA HIS A 313 -5.28 -10.75 17.19
C HIS A 313 -3.80 -10.82 17.62
N SER A 314 -3.56 -11.42 18.80
CA SER A 314 -2.21 -11.55 19.34
C SER A 314 -1.56 -12.89 19.01
N TYR A 315 -0.33 -12.84 18.52
CA TYR A 315 0.49 -14.00 18.16
C TYR A 315 1.88 -13.89 18.76
N THR A 316 2.50 -15.02 19.12
CA THR A 316 3.92 -15.09 19.48
C THR A 316 4.73 -15.59 18.29
N VAL A 317 5.75 -14.83 17.92
CA VAL A 317 6.73 -15.12 16.88
C VAL A 317 7.82 -16.01 17.44
N LEU A 318 7.97 -17.21 16.88
CA LEU A 318 8.87 -18.26 17.36
C LEU A 318 10.11 -18.45 16.47
N LYS A 319 10.07 -17.95 15.23
CA LYS A 319 11.13 -18.07 14.21
C LYS A 319 11.16 -16.79 13.38
N ALA A 320 12.16 -16.65 12.49
CA ALA A 320 12.20 -15.56 11.53
C ALA A 320 10.87 -15.44 10.78
N PHE A 321 10.32 -14.23 10.74
CA PHE A 321 8.96 -13.96 10.29
C PHE A 321 8.92 -12.67 9.49
N ALA A 322 8.28 -12.73 8.31
CA ALA A 322 7.94 -11.55 7.53
C ALA A 322 6.47 -11.23 7.78
N ILE A 323 6.18 -10.01 8.22
CA ILE A 323 4.82 -9.56 8.51
C ILE A 323 4.03 -9.53 7.19
N PRO A 324 2.88 -10.24 7.10
CA PRO A 324 1.98 -10.13 5.97
C PRO A 324 1.51 -8.70 5.76
N ALA A 325 1.53 -8.23 4.52
CA ALA A 325 0.85 -7.00 4.15
C ALA A 325 -0.68 -7.18 4.26
N GLY A 326 -1.42 -6.08 4.48
CA GLY A 326 -2.88 -6.08 4.65
C GLY A 326 -3.37 -6.11 6.09
N LEU A 327 -2.48 -6.01 7.08
CA LEU A 327 -2.83 -6.03 8.51
C LEU A 327 -3.17 -4.63 9.04
N TYR A 328 -4.24 -4.03 8.50
CA TYR A 328 -4.77 -2.72 8.91
C TYR A 328 -6.16 -2.81 9.54
N GLY A 329 -6.51 -1.80 10.34
CA GLY A 329 -7.84 -1.66 10.93
C GLY A 329 -8.23 -2.88 11.76
N ALA A 330 -9.37 -3.50 11.43
CA ALA A 330 -9.84 -4.71 12.11
C ALA A 330 -8.93 -5.94 11.91
N HIS A 331 -8.03 -5.91 10.93
CA HIS A 331 -7.07 -6.97 10.66
C HIS A 331 -5.68 -6.70 11.26
N ALA A 332 -5.50 -5.59 11.98
CA ALA A 332 -4.27 -5.32 12.70
C ALA A 332 -4.01 -6.38 13.77
N ALA A 333 -2.75 -6.75 13.95
CA ALA A 333 -2.32 -7.80 14.87
C ALA A 333 -1.28 -7.29 15.88
N THR A 334 -1.10 -8.03 16.97
CA THR A 334 0.00 -7.80 17.92
C THR A 334 0.94 -9.01 17.89
N PHE A 335 2.20 -8.77 17.57
CA PHE A 335 3.24 -9.79 17.49
C PHE A 335 4.17 -9.71 18.69
N PHE A 336 4.18 -10.74 19.53
CA PHE A 336 5.14 -10.91 20.62
C PHE A 336 6.36 -11.67 20.12
N VAL A 337 7.53 -11.04 20.07
CA VAL A 337 8.76 -11.67 19.59
C VAL A 337 9.44 -12.40 20.73
N ALA A 338 9.56 -13.73 20.62
CA ALA A 338 10.21 -14.54 21.64
C ALA A 338 11.70 -14.19 21.79
N PRO A 339 12.30 -14.38 22.97
CA PRO A 339 13.72 -14.08 23.20
C PRO A 339 14.63 -14.81 22.20
N GLY A 340 15.62 -14.11 21.65
CA GLY A 340 16.56 -14.66 20.66
C GLY A 340 16.00 -14.84 19.24
N VAL A 341 14.72 -14.55 18.99
CA VAL A 341 14.14 -14.52 17.64
C VAL A 341 14.46 -13.17 16.98
N PRO A 342 14.92 -13.14 15.72
CA PRO A 342 15.20 -11.88 15.03
C PRO A 342 13.93 -11.03 14.90
N ALA A 343 14.11 -9.71 14.84
CA ALA A 343 13.02 -8.79 14.58
C ALA A 343 12.29 -9.15 13.28
N PRO A 344 10.94 -9.18 13.27
CA PRO A 344 10.19 -9.41 12.05
C PRO A 344 10.53 -8.40 10.95
N THR A 345 10.56 -8.86 9.70
CA THR A 345 10.76 -8.02 8.52
C THR A 345 9.42 -7.63 7.89
N GLY A 346 9.46 -6.68 6.95
CA GLY A 346 8.26 -6.16 6.28
C GLY A 346 7.61 -5.01 7.07
N GLU A 347 6.65 -4.35 6.44
CA GLU A 347 5.97 -3.20 7.03
C GLU A 347 4.83 -3.64 7.95
N PRO A 348 4.83 -3.24 9.24
CA PRO A 348 3.82 -3.66 10.20
C PRO A 348 2.45 -3.00 9.99
N GLY A 349 2.36 -1.93 9.20
CA GLY A 349 1.13 -1.16 9.02
C GLY A 349 0.60 -0.64 10.37
N HIS A 350 -0.63 -1.03 10.74
CA HIS A 350 -1.22 -0.71 12.04
C HIS A 350 -0.96 -1.75 13.14
N SER A 351 -0.22 -2.81 12.83
CA SER A 351 0.16 -3.85 13.77
C SER A 351 1.24 -3.38 14.74
N GLN A 352 1.38 -4.10 15.86
CA GLN A 352 2.43 -3.87 16.86
C GLN A 352 3.40 -5.04 16.89
N VAL A 353 4.68 -4.72 17.10
CA VAL A 353 5.73 -5.70 17.38
C VAL A 353 6.27 -5.43 18.77
N ARG A 354 6.12 -6.40 19.67
CA ARG A 354 6.46 -6.34 21.09
C ARG A 354 7.55 -7.36 21.42
N PHE A 355 8.71 -6.90 21.86
CA PHE A 355 9.86 -7.77 22.13
C PHE A 355 9.84 -8.27 23.57
N LEU A 356 9.68 -9.58 23.78
CA LEU A 356 9.58 -10.15 25.13
C LEU A 356 10.85 -9.98 25.96
N GLU A 357 12.00 -9.97 25.30
CA GLU A 357 13.31 -9.88 25.93
C GLU A 357 13.47 -8.58 26.74
N ASN A 358 13.09 -7.46 26.13
CA ASN A 358 13.41 -6.14 26.64
C ASN A 358 12.20 -5.21 26.83
N GLY A 359 10.99 -5.69 26.53
CA GLY A 359 9.77 -4.90 26.66
C GLY A 359 9.62 -3.79 25.61
N GLN A 360 10.46 -3.75 24.57
CA GLN A 360 10.33 -2.76 23.50
C GLN A 360 9.04 -2.99 22.70
N CYS A 361 8.51 -1.90 22.14
CA CYS A 361 7.36 -1.88 21.25
C CYS A 361 7.72 -1.07 20.01
N VAL A 362 7.47 -1.63 18.83
CA VAL A 362 7.63 -0.98 17.52
C VAL A 362 6.31 -1.06 16.75
N GLY A 363 5.95 0.02 16.04
CA GLY A 363 4.74 0.11 15.23
C GLY A 363 3.91 1.36 15.56
N ALA A 364 2.97 1.70 14.67
CA ALA A 364 2.23 2.96 14.71
C ALA A 364 1.40 3.17 15.99
N THR A 365 1.03 2.09 16.68
CA THR A 365 0.17 2.11 17.87
C THR A 365 0.94 1.91 19.18
N CYS A 366 2.27 1.82 19.14
CA CYS A 366 3.09 1.77 20.34
C CYS A 366 3.09 3.11 21.08
N GLY A 367 2.66 3.13 22.34
CA GLY A 367 2.59 4.34 23.17
C GLY A 367 1.25 5.07 23.12
N MET A 368 0.31 4.65 22.26
CA MET A 368 -1.07 5.08 22.35
C MET A 368 -1.75 4.29 23.48
N ARG A 369 -1.84 4.89 24.66
CA ARG A 369 -2.57 4.37 25.83
C ARG A 369 -3.89 5.11 26.02
#